data_AF-A0A0Q0ABU1-F1
#
_entry.id   AF-A0A0Q0ABU1-F1
#
_cell.length_a   1.000
_cell.length_b   1.000
_cell.length_c   1.000
_cell.angle_alpha   90.00
_cell.angle_beta   90.00
_cell.angle_gamma   90.00
#
_symmetry.space_group_name_H-M   'P 1'
#
loop_
_entity.id
_entity.type
_entity.pdbx_description
1 polymer ?
#
loop_
_entity_poly.entity_id
_entity_poly.type
_entity_poly.pdbx_seq_one_letter_code
_entity_poly.pdbx_strand_id
1 'polypeptide(L)'
;MAYSGSEPIREDSLNAFAEKFASCGFTPDSFMASYGLAEATLYVAGGKRGKGIPSLRLDTQALARNVAEPGDGQPVMSCGTGQPGHGLSLIHI
;
A
#
# COMPACT_ATOMS: atom_id res chain seq x y z
N MET A 1 6.45 11.18 9.78
CA MET A 1 5.88 10.61 8.54
C MET A 1 6.74 9.43 8.17
N ALA A 2 6.13 8.28 7.89
CA ALA A 2 6.84 7.06 7.52
C ALA A 2 6.36 6.61 6.13
N TYR A 3 7.32 6.31 5.24
CA TYR A 3 7.05 5.80 3.90
C TYR A 3 7.19 4.28 3.89
N SER A 4 6.23 3.57 3.29
CA SER A 4 6.32 2.12 3.06
C SER A 4 6.12 1.84 1.58
N GLY A 5 7.04 1.08 0.98
CA GLY A 5 7.16 0.99 -0.47
C GLY A 5 8.17 -0.02 -0.99
N SER A 6 8.23 -0.14 -2.31
CA SER A 6 9.19 -0.95 -3.10
C SER A 6 9.02 -2.49 -3.04
N GLU A 7 8.30 -3.01 -2.06
CA GLU A 7 7.87 -4.40 -1.93
C GLU A 7 6.40 -4.45 -1.48
N PRO A 8 5.69 -5.61 -1.54
CA PRO A 8 4.32 -5.71 -1.03
C PRO A 8 4.23 -5.23 0.42
N ILE A 9 3.45 -4.18 0.66
CA ILE A 9 3.25 -3.64 2.00
C ILE A 9 2.50 -4.69 2.82
N ARG A 10 3.07 -5.10 3.95
CA ARG A 10 2.50 -6.12 4.84
C ARG A 10 1.78 -5.45 6.01
N GLU A 11 0.52 -5.81 6.22
CA GLU A 11 -0.30 -5.27 7.32
C GLU A 11 0.35 -5.53 8.69
N ASP A 12 0.82 -6.76 8.95
CA ASP A 12 1.48 -7.13 10.21
C ASP A 12 2.70 -6.25 10.54
N SER A 13 3.48 -5.87 9.51
CA SER A 13 4.64 -5.01 9.69
C SER A 13 4.25 -3.59 10.08
N LEU A 14 3.15 -3.06 9.52
CA LEU A 14 2.61 -1.75 9.88
C LEU A 14 2.08 -1.75 11.31
N ASN A 15 1.35 -2.81 11.69
CA ASN A 15 0.79 -2.98 13.03
C ASN A 15 1.90 -3.06 14.08
N ALA A 16 2.88 -3.95 13.88
CA ALA A 16 4.00 -4.10 14.81
C ALA A 16 4.82 -2.81 14.96
N PHE A 17 5.01 -2.04 13.88
CA PHE A 17 5.67 -0.74 13.95
C PHE A 17 4.83 0.27 14.75
N ALA A 18 3.54 0.37 14.46
CA ALA A 18 2.66 1.31 15.15
C ALA A 18 2.59 1.03 16.65
N GLU A 19 2.45 -0.24 17.04
CA GLU A 19 2.47 -0.68 18.44
C GLU A 19 3.79 -0.31 19.13
N LYS A 20 4.92 -0.60 18.49
CA LYS A 20 6.26 -0.33 19.05
C LYS A 20 6.51 1.14 19.33
N PHE A 21 5.96 2.05 18.50
CA PHE A 21 6.19 3.48 18.61
C PHE A 21 4.99 4.27 19.17
N ALA A 22 3.94 3.59 19.64
CA ALA A 22 2.74 4.21 20.19
C ALA A 22 3.05 5.16 21.36
N SER A 23 3.99 4.79 22.25
CA SER A 23 4.41 5.62 23.39
C SER A 23 5.08 6.94 22.98
N CYS A 24 5.59 7.02 21.75
CA CYS A 24 6.19 8.24 21.18
C CYS A 24 5.16 9.11 20.45
N GLY A 25 3.86 8.78 20.54
CA GLY A 25 2.78 9.48 19.84
C GLY A 25 2.64 9.08 18.37
N PHE A 26 3.25 7.97 17.93
CA PHE A 26 3.04 7.47 16.57
C PHE A 26 1.61 6.94 16.41
N THR A 27 0.97 7.31 15.30
CA THR A 27 -0.38 6.86 14.95
C THR A 27 -0.38 6.18 13.59
N PRO A 28 -1.26 5.19 13.33
CA PRO A 28 -1.39 4.56 12.01
C PRO A 28 -1.61 5.55 10.87
N ASP A 29 -2.28 6.68 11.13
CA ASP A 29 -2.48 7.77 10.15
C ASP A 29 -1.18 8.42 9.67
N SER A 30 -0.08 8.24 10.42
CA SER A 30 1.25 8.75 10.10
C SER A 30 1.95 7.99 8.98
N PHE A 31 1.44 6.81 8.60
CA PHE A 31 1.92 6.07 7.45
C PHE A 31 1.49 6.72 6.14
N MET A 32 2.35 6.58 5.13
CA MET A 32 2.05 6.95 3.75
C MET A 32 2.62 5.89 2.81
N ALA A 33 1.78 5.33 1.96
CA ALA A 33 2.24 4.43 0.90
C ALA A 33 3.10 5.20 -0.10
N SER A 34 4.16 4.55 -0.57
CA SER A 34 5.03 5.08 -1.62
C SER A 34 5.41 3.92 -2.54
N TYR A 35 5.24 4.06 -3.84
CA TYR A 35 5.73 3.11 -4.82
C TYR A 35 6.67 3.83 -5.76
N GLY A 36 7.79 3.19 -6.04
CA GLY A 36 8.92 3.76 -6.74
C GLY A 36 9.69 2.70 -7.50
N LEU A 37 10.21 3.09 -8.66
CA LEU A 37 11.06 2.28 -9.52
C LEU A 37 12.26 3.12 -9.92
N ALA A 38 13.44 2.49 -10.06
CA ALA A 38 14.65 3.21 -10.48
C ALA A 38 14.48 3.79 -11.90
N GLU A 39 13.80 3.06 -12.78
CA GLU A 39 13.48 3.44 -14.15
C GLU A 39 12.59 4.68 -14.23
N ALA A 40 11.83 4.98 -13.17
CA ALA A 40 10.98 6.16 -13.04
C ALA A 40 11.60 7.25 -12.16
N THR A 41 12.94 7.27 -12.04
CA THR A 41 13.74 8.19 -11.24
C THR A 41 13.58 8.05 -9.72
N LEU A 42 12.38 7.84 -9.17
CA LEU A 42 12.17 7.41 -7.78
C LEU A 42 10.70 7.13 -7.40
N TYR A 43 9.75 7.90 -7.91
CA TYR A 43 8.39 7.96 -7.34
C TYR A 43 7.31 7.88 -8.41
N VAL A 44 6.44 6.89 -8.25
CA VAL A 44 5.44 6.51 -9.25
C VAL A 44 4.03 6.66 -8.71
N ALA A 45 3.77 6.20 -7.48
CA ALA A 45 2.48 6.32 -6.81
C ALA A 45 2.65 6.52 -5.31
N GLY A 46 1.64 7.09 -4.65
CA GLY A 46 1.66 7.19 -3.19
C GLY A 46 0.35 7.63 -2.57
N GLY A 47 0.27 7.45 -1.24
CA GLY A 47 -0.90 7.76 -0.44
C GLY A 47 -0.99 9.24 -0.06
N LYS A 48 -2.14 9.64 0.52
CA LYS A 48 -2.32 10.98 1.09
C LYS A 48 -1.75 11.03 2.50
N ARG A 49 -1.01 12.10 2.81
CA ARG A 49 -0.47 12.36 4.15
C ARG A 49 -1.59 12.38 5.21
N GLY A 50 -1.34 11.76 6.36
CA GLY A 50 -2.26 11.80 7.51
C GLY A 50 -3.53 10.97 7.33
N LYS A 51 -3.53 10.01 6.40
CA LYS A 51 -4.68 9.12 6.12
C LYS A 51 -4.35 7.64 6.31
N GLY A 52 -3.12 7.32 6.72
CA GLY A 52 -2.64 5.94 6.77
C GLY A 52 -2.59 5.28 5.39
N ILE A 53 -2.46 3.96 5.41
CA ILE A 53 -2.44 3.14 4.19
C ILE A 53 -3.72 2.30 4.17
N PRO A 54 -4.67 2.56 3.25
CA PRO A 54 -5.89 1.77 3.13
C PRO A 54 -5.58 0.31 2.76
N SER A 55 -6.38 -0.62 3.26
CA SER A 55 -6.35 -2.02 2.88
C SER A 55 -7.73 -2.47 2.36
N LEU A 56 -7.72 -3.47 1.48
CA LEU A 56 -8.91 -4.17 1.02
C LEU A 56 -8.69 -5.66 1.17
N ARG A 57 -9.62 -6.36 1.82
CA ARG A 57 -9.64 -7.83 1.84
C ARG A 57 -10.36 -8.33 0.61
N LEU A 58 -9.70 -9.23 -0.13
CA LEU A 58 -10.21 -9.76 -1.38
C LEU A 58 -10.57 -11.24 -1.24
N ASP A 59 -11.58 -11.68 -1.98
CA ASP A 59 -11.86 -13.11 -2.13
C ASP A 59 -10.68 -13.81 -2.83
N THR A 60 -10.15 -14.85 -2.20
CA THR A 60 -8.94 -15.53 -2.68
C THR A 60 -9.18 -16.28 -3.99
N GLN A 61 -10.38 -16.82 -4.18
CA GLN A 61 -10.72 -17.59 -5.38
C GLN A 61 -10.99 -16.66 -6.57
N ALA A 62 -11.64 -15.52 -6.35
CA ALA A 62 -11.84 -14.47 -7.34
C ALA A 62 -10.49 -13.88 -7.76
N LEU A 63 -9.61 -13.58 -6.81
CA LEU A 63 -8.28 -13.04 -7.11
C LEU A 63 -7.43 -14.02 -7.92
N ALA A 64 -7.51 -15.33 -7.62
CA ALA A 64 -6.86 -16.37 -8.41
C ALA A 64 -7.36 -16.45 -9.87
N ARG A 65 -8.54 -15.89 -10.15
CA ARG A 65 -9.12 -15.73 -11.50
C ARG A 65 -8.95 -14.31 -12.06
N ASN A 66 -8.07 -13.49 -11.47
CA ASN A 66 -7.82 -12.10 -11.84
C ASN A 66 -9.03 -11.16 -11.66
N VAL A 67 -9.90 -11.47 -10.70
CA VAL A 67 -11.08 -10.66 -10.35
C VAL A 67 -10.90 -10.10 -8.94
N ALA A 68 -10.98 -8.78 -8.80
CA ALA A 68 -10.91 -8.11 -7.50
C ALA A 68 -12.32 -7.96 -6.90
N GLU A 69 -12.71 -8.92 -6.05
CA GLU A 69 -13.98 -8.89 -5.30
C GLU A 69 -13.71 -8.80 -3.80
N PRO A 70 -14.48 -8.00 -3.03
CA PRO A 70 -14.40 -7.99 -1.58
C PRO A 70 -14.65 -9.38 -1.00
N GLY A 71 -13.88 -9.76 0.02
CA GLY A 71 -14.04 -11.04 0.72
C GLY A 71 -13.20 -11.10 2.00
N ASP A 72 -13.06 -12.29 2.57
CA ASP A 72 -12.37 -12.49 3.85
C ASP A 72 -10.91 -12.97 3.71
N GLY A 73 -10.36 -12.96 2.49
CA GLY A 73 -8.96 -13.33 2.22
C GLY A 73 -7.94 -12.33 2.76
N GLN A 74 -6.67 -12.53 2.41
CA GLN A 74 -5.57 -11.69 2.92
C GLN A 74 -5.75 -10.22 2.52
N PRO A 75 -5.46 -9.26 3.42
CA PRO A 75 -5.55 -7.84 3.09
C PRO A 75 -4.50 -7.48 2.05
N VAL A 76 -4.94 -6.76 1.02
CA VAL A 76 -4.10 -6.12 0.03
C VAL A 76 -4.01 -4.64 0.36
N MET A 77 -2.79 -4.15 0.57
CA MET A 77 -2.54 -2.77 0.94
C MET A 77 -2.48 -1.89 -0.31
N SER A 78 -3.09 -0.71 -0.26
CA SER A 78 -3.02 0.28 -1.35
C SER A 78 -1.61 0.87 -1.46
N CYS A 79 -1.04 0.89 -2.67
CA CYS A 79 0.18 1.65 -2.96
C CYS A 79 -0.10 3.14 -3.27
N GLY A 80 -1.36 3.57 -3.20
CA GLY A 80 -1.80 4.93 -3.49
C GLY A 80 -2.16 5.17 -4.95
N THR A 81 -2.15 6.44 -5.36
CA THR A 81 -2.52 6.86 -6.73
C THR A 81 -1.30 7.28 -7.52
N GLY A 82 -1.29 6.99 -8.82
CA GLY A 82 -0.23 7.40 -9.73
C GLY A 82 -0.02 8.91 -9.78
N GLN A 83 1.23 9.34 -9.94
CA GLN A 83 1.55 10.74 -10.16
C GLN A 83 1.07 11.23 -11.53
N PRO A 84 0.54 12.47 -11.62
CA PRO A 84 0.27 13.09 -12.91
C PRO A 84 1.50 13.03 -13.83
N GLY A 85 1.31 12.71 -15.11
CA GLY A 85 2.39 12.60 -16.10
C GLY A 85 3.12 11.26 -16.15
N HIS A 86 2.85 10.34 -15.21
CA HIS A 86 3.38 8.97 -15.25
C HIS A 86 2.26 8.00 -15.64
N GLY A 87 2.31 7.51 -16.88
CA GLY A 87 1.37 6.49 -17.36
C GLY A 87 1.57 5.19 -16.60
N LEU A 88 0.52 4.74 -15.90
CA LEU A 88 0.49 3.44 -15.26
C LEU A 88 -0.36 2.48 -16.09
N SER A 89 0.18 1.28 -16.33
CA SER A 89 -0.54 0.22 -17.04
C SER A 89 -0.31 -1.11 -16.35
N LEU A 90 -1.38 -1.86 -16.14
CA LEU A 90 -1.31 -3.23 -15.65
C LEU A 90 -0.97 -4.14 -16.84
N ILE A 91 0.17 -4.83 -16.75
CA ILE A 91 0.59 -5.81 -17.76
C ILE A 91 0.50 -7.18 -17.10
N HIS A 92 -0.37 -8.04 -17.61
CA HIS A 92 -0.42 -9.47 -17.27
C HIS A 92 0.50 -10.22 -18.24
N ILE A 93 1.40 -11.06 -17.72
CA ILE A 93 2.29 -11.95 -18.49
C ILE A 93 1.74 -13.37 -18.43
#